data_AF-A0A955DPP3-F1
#
_entry.id   AF-A0A955DPP3-F1
#
_cell.length_a   1.000
_cell.length_b   1.000
_cell.length_c   1.000
_cell.angle_alpha   90.00
_cell.angle_beta   90.00
_cell.angle_gamma   90.00
#
_symmetry.space_group_name_H-M   'P 1'
#
loop_
_entity.id
_entity.type
_entity.pdbx_description
1 polymer ?
#
loop_
_entity_poly.entity_id
_entity_poly.type
_entity_poly.pdbx_seq_one_letter_code
_entity_poly.pdbx_strand_id
1 'polypeptide(L)'
;MLARIAASEALPITITSEVCITLDELIPRAAGAEITGFNDGAHRWFISRIPDLVRITETDAQSFDLWELWLSALRDVAEGSAYDRSIGLVIQEFLTTGTDLAANGPSLHVLGRMLTQVDLHTRPTFRQVMLDLYNNPNVTPRDLWVVTSLFAQHGHAEWFTRELVPPADATPQQRMMARNALVAQWPVQEMPGATQVDQPELSIAPELRSRWLSIAAIVRAGRDSGDRVRTFGRLAAAARLNAAASALALGQDDLAIGWMADVETLWARLDDPSQPVVPDVLASYRPPVRSSGGQTNPMAPPMPSRSRPGQPIGQDATWAKSYNDVRQNTDEKLRLLRALRSTAGTDLGPADAKVFVREVYSGAPAEVRSLAQSILLQAFSTGPNIGMEMLDQYRFRSVSRETADVIAMYVGATLPDAQDPSWKPASRLALLRHVMT
;
A
#
# COMPACT_ATOMS: atom_id res chain seq x y z
N MET A 1 10.02 -8.48 17.39
CA MET A 1 9.11 -9.65 17.42
C MET A 1 9.85 -10.97 17.24
N LEU A 2 10.97 -11.05 16.51
CA LEU A 2 11.80 -12.28 16.48
C LEU A 2 12.72 -12.52 17.68
N ALA A 3 13.16 -11.50 18.44
CA ALA A 3 13.62 -11.75 19.82
C ALA A 3 12.52 -12.37 20.70
N ARG A 4 11.24 -12.24 20.31
CA ARG A 4 10.10 -12.82 21.02
C ARG A 4 9.68 -14.18 20.47
N ILE A 5 9.99 -14.48 19.20
CA ILE A 5 9.70 -15.75 18.52
C ILE A 5 10.87 -16.74 18.68
N ALA A 6 12.12 -16.28 18.65
CA ALA A 6 13.29 -17.09 19.00
C ALA A 6 13.40 -17.37 20.51
N ALA A 7 12.71 -16.56 21.34
CA ALA A 7 12.52 -16.80 22.77
C ALA A 7 11.13 -17.38 23.09
N SER A 8 10.28 -17.66 22.10
CA SER A 8 9.01 -18.35 22.30
C SER A 8 9.24 -19.86 22.21
N GLU A 9 8.88 -20.58 23.26
CA GLU A 9 8.87 -22.06 23.31
C GLU A 9 7.92 -22.71 22.28
N ALA A 10 7.14 -21.93 21.52
CA ALA A 10 6.07 -22.42 20.65
C ALA A 10 6.51 -22.81 19.22
N LEU A 11 7.74 -22.52 18.78
CA LEU A 11 8.24 -22.98 17.48
C LEU A 11 9.16 -24.21 17.63
N PRO A 12 9.05 -25.22 16.74
CA PRO A 12 10.02 -26.31 16.72
C PRO A 12 11.44 -25.77 16.54
N ILE A 13 12.37 -26.16 17.43
CA ILE A 13 13.78 -25.74 17.46
C ILE A 13 14.43 -25.73 16.06
N THR A 14 14.08 -26.68 15.20
CA THR A 14 14.60 -26.76 13.82
C THR A 14 14.23 -25.56 12.95
N ILE A 15 13.01 -24.99 13.08
CA ILE A 15 12.60 -23.82 12.28
C ILE A 15 13.35 -22.60 12.81
N THR A 16 13.41 -22.45 14.13
CA THR A 16 14.13 -21.34 14.78
C THR A 16 15.62 -21.34 14.42
N SER A 17 16.27 -22.51 14.46
CA SER A 17 17.68 -22.64 14.07
C SER A 17 17.91 -22.36 12.58
N GLU A 18 17.04 -22.87 11.71
CA GLU A 18 17.19 -22.68 10.26
C GLU A 18 16.92 -21.24 9.83
N VAL A 19 15.96 -20.57 10.48
CA VAL A 19 15.78 -19.12 10.37
C VAL A 19 17.10 -18.45 10.75
N CYS A 20 17.60 -18.62 11.98
CA CYS A 20 18.81 -17.96 12.47
C CYS A 20 20.04 -18.14 11.55
N ILE A 21 20.30 -19.36 11.05
CA ILE A 21 21.39 -19.64 10.11
C ILE A 21 21.21 -18.87 8.80
N THR A 22 20.00 -18.89 8.24
CA THR A 22 19.68 -18.16 7.00
C THR A 22 19.81 -16.64 7.20
N LEU A 23 19.53 -16.11 8.40
CA LEU A 23 19.69 -14.69 8.71
C LEU A 23 21.16 -14.27 8.80
N ASP A 24 21.99 -15.07 9.48
CA ASP A 24 23.41 -14.79 9.69
C ASP A 24 24.20 -14.83 8.37
N GLU A 25 23.78 -15.66 7.42
CA GLU A 25 24.37 -15.75 6.08
C GLU A 25 23.94 -14.60 5.16
N LEU A 26 22.70 -14.10 5.28
CA LEU A 26 22.12 -13.11 4.36
C LEU A 26 22.29 -11.65 4.80
N ILE A 27 22.45 -11.40 6.11
CA ILE A 27 22.62 -10.07 6.69
C ILE A 27 24.06 -9.96 7.18
N PRO A 28 25.07 -9.70 6.31
CA PRO A 28 26.43 -9.50 6.79
C PRO A 28 26.44 -8.28 7.71
N ARG A 29 26.65 -8.53 9.01
CA ARG A 29 26.76 -7.59 10.15
C ARG A 29 26.64 -6.12 9.76
N ALA A 30 25.43 -5.68 9.46
CA ALA A 30 25.13 -4.29 9.19
C ALA A 30 25.11 -3.54 10.53
N ALA A 31 26.26 -2.96 10.85
CA ALA A 31 26.49 -1.93 11.87
C ALA A 31 26.25 -2.33 13.33
N GLY A 32 27.34 -2.71 14.02
CA GLY A 32 27.77 -2.25 15.36
C GLY A 32 26.83 -2.23 16.58
N ALA A 33 25.55 -2.55 16.43
CA ALA A 33 24.52 -2.50 17.46
C ALA A 33 23.81 -3.86 17.55
N GLU A 34 23.32 -4.19 18.74
CA GLU A 34 22.59 -5.43 19.00
C GLU A 34 21.37 -5.54 18.07
N ILE A 35 21.40 -6.53 17.17
CA ILE A 35 20.27 -6.86 16.28
C ILE A 35 19.26 -7.65 17.11
N THR A 36 18.03 -7.14 17.21
CA THR A 36 16.97 -7.73 18.06
C THR A 36 16.11 -8.77 17.33
N GLY A 37 16.48 -9.15 16.11
CA GLY A 37 15.83 -10.18 15.29
C GLY A 37 15.86 -9.88 13.79
N PHE A 38 15.39 -10.82 12.95
CA PHE A 38 15.45 -10.68 11.48
C PHE A 38 14.83 -9.40 10.96
N ASN A 39 13.59 -9.07 11.37
CA ASN A 39 12.90 -7.90 10.83
C ASN A 39 13.71 -6.63 11.06
N ASP A 40 14.34 -6.47 12.23
CA ASP A 40 15.24 -5.34 12.52
C ASP A 40 16.52 -5.39 11.67
N GLY A 41 17.16 -6.56 11.53
CA GLY A 41 18.35 -6.73 10.69
C GLY A 41 18.09 -6.51 9.19
N ALA A 42 17.01 -7.10 8.65
CA ALA A 42 16.58 -6.96 7.27
C ALA A 42 16.13 -5.53 6.98
N HIS A 43 15.36 -4.92 7.89
CA HIS A 43 14.96 -3.52 7.78
C HIS A 43 16.18 -2.58 7.73
N ARG A 44 17.17 -2.77 8.62
CA ARG A 44 18.43 -2.01 8.59
C ARG A 44 19.22 -2.24 7.32
N TRP A 45 19.28 -3.48 6.83
CA TRP A 45 19.91 -3.79 5.55
C TRP A 45 19.22 -3.03 4.42
N PHE A 46 17.89 -3.07 4.34
CA PHE A 46 17.12 -2.34 3.33
C PHE A 46 17.36 -0.83 3.41
N ILE A 47 17.42 -0.26 4.62
CA ILE A 47 17.76 1.16 4.81
C ILE A 47 19.17 1.45 4.30
N SER A 48 20.15 0.61 4.60
CA SER A 48 21.54 0.81 4.17
C SER A 48 21.74 0.81 2.64
N ARG A 49 20.76 0.27 1.89
CA ARG A 49 20.80 0.22 0.41
C ARG A 49 20.12 1.38 -0.27
N ILE A 50 19.42 2.25 0.48
CA ILE A 50 18.73 3.42 -0.07
C ILE A 50 19.68 4.29 -0.92
N PRO A 51 20.90 4.66 -0.49
CA PRO A 51 21.79 5.51 -1.29
C PRO A 51 22.18 4.87 -2.62
N ASP A 52 22.44 3.56 -2.63
CA ASP A 52 22.77 2.83 -3.85
C ASP A 52 21.58 2.76 -4.82
N LEU A 53 20.37 2.51 -4.31
CA LEU A 53 19.15 2.47 -5.12
C LEU A 53 18.84 3.84 -5.75
N VAL A 54 18.97 4.92 -4.98
CA VAL A 54 18.79 6.28 -5.50
C VAL A 54 19.80 6.59 -6.59
N ARG A 55 21.09 6.27 -6.36
CA ARG A 55 22.16 6.50 -7.33
C ARG A 55 21.94 5.80 -8.68
N ILE A 56 21.38 4.59 -8.68
CA ILE A 56 21.13 3.84 -9.92
C ILE A 56 19.81 4.18 -10.60
N THR A 57 18.93 4.97 -9.95
CA THR A 57 17.57 5.23 -10.44
C THR A 57 17.54 5.84 -11.84
N GLU A 58 18.45 6.76 -12.13
CA GLU A 58 18.52 7.42 -13.45
C GLU A 58 19.35 6.66 -14.49
N THR A 59 20.16 5.68 -14.07
CA THR A 59 21.20 5.09 -14.92
C THR A 59 20.99 3.62 -15.23
N ASP A 60 20.20 2.91 -14.42
CA ASP A 60 19.95 1.49 -14.56
C ASP A 60 18.50 1.24 -15.00
N ALA A 61 18.34 0.52 -16.11
CA ALA A 61 17.03 0.17 -16.65
C ALA A 61 16.22 -0.75 -15.72
N GLN A 62 16.89 -1.47 -14.81
CA GLN A 62 16.27 -2.35 -13.82
C GLN A 62 15.97 -1.65 -12.49
N SER A 63 16.27 -0.36 -12.36
CA SER A 63 16.12 0.37 -11.10
C SER A 63 14.68 0.35 -10.56
N PHE A 64 13.68 0.40 -11.44
CA PHE A 64 12.27 0.34 -11.04
C PHE A 64 11.89 -1.03 -10.43
N ASP A 65 12.35 -2.12 -11.03
CA ASP A 65 12.13 -3.46 -10.50
C ASP A 65 12.79 -3.63 -9.12
N LEU A 66 13.99 -3.08 -8.96
CA LEU A 66 14.69 -3.06 -7.66
C LEU A 66 13.92 -2.25 -6.61
N TRP A 67 13.30 -1.13 -6.99
CA TRP A 67 12.48 -0.33 -6.08
C TRP A 67 11.19 -1.05 -5.67
N GLU A 68 10.51 -1.72 -6.59
CA GLU A 68 9.31 -2.49 -6.24
C GLU A 68 9.65 -3.73 -5.39
N LEU A 69 10.78 -4.39 -5.66
CA LEU A 69 11.30 -5.45 -4.79
C LEU A 69 11.61 -4.93 -3.39
N TRP A 70 12.30 -3.79 -3.28
CA TRP A 70 12.60 -3.15 -2.00
C TRP A 70 11.33 -2.74 -1.26
N LEU A 71 10.37 -2.11 -1.94
CA LEU A 71 9.10 -1.69 -1.34
C LEU A 71 8.28 -2.88 -0.85
N SER A 72 8.23 -3.94 -1.65
CA SER A 72 7.53 -5.16 -1.26
C SER A 72 8.18 -5.80 -0.04
N ALA A 73 9.50 -5.98 -0.05
CA ALA A 73 10.21 -6.60 1.06
C ALA A 73 10.11 -5.74 2.34
N LEU A 74 10.16 -4.42 2.20
CA LEU A 74 10.02 -3.48 3.31
C LEU A 74 8.66 -3.63 4.00
N ARG A 75 7.56 -3.84 3.26
CA ARG A 75 6.22 -4.06 3.85
C ARG A 75 6.16 -5.31 4.71
N ASP A 76 6.96 -6.31 4.39
CA ASP A 76 6.96 -7.60 5.08
C ASP A 76 7.83 -7.57 6.35
N VAL A 77 8.83 -6.67 6.41
CA VAL A 77 9.75 -6.57 7.56
C VAL A 77 9.52 -5.36 8.46
N ALA A 78 8.87 -4.31 7.97
CA ALA A 78 8.64 -3.06 8.71
C ALA A 78 7.15 -2.71 8.73
N GLU A 79 6.65 -2.43 9.94
CA GLU A 79 5.27 -1.99 10.17
C GLU A 79 5.24 -0.62 10.85
N GLY A 80 4.10 0.07 10.75
CA GLY A 80 3.87 1.31 11.48
C GLY A 80 4.93 2.38 11.19
N SER A 81 5.47 2.96 12.27
CA SER A 81 6.45 4.05 12.21
C SER A 81 7.78 3.68 11.57
N ALA A 82 8.17 2.40 11.59
CA ALA A 82 9.41 1.91 11.00
C ALA A 82 9.34 1.91 9.46
N TYR A 83 8.19 1.51 8.90
CA TYR A 83 7.91 1.60 7.47
C TYR A 83 7.96 3.06 7.01
N ASP A 84 7.21 3.95 7.68
CA ASP A 84 7.11 5.35 7.29
C ASP A 84 8.45 6.08 7.37
N ARG A 85 9.27 5.78 8.40
CA ARG A 85 10.62 6.31 8.51
C ARG A 85 11.47 5.91 7.30
N SER A 86 11.32 4.69 6.80
CA SER A 86 12.09 4.21 5.64
C SER A 86 11.70 4.94 4.37
N ILE A 87 10.40 5.13 4.14
CA ILE A 87 9.93 5.93 3.00
C ILE A 87 10.43 7.37 3.12
N GLY A 88 10.38 7.93 4.33
CA GLY A 88 10.93 9.24 4.62
C GLY A 88 12.43 9.37 4.31
N LEU A 89 13.22 8.35 4.66
CA LEU A 89 14.65 8.30 4.32
C LEU A 89 14.88 8.25 2.82
N VAL A 90 14.05 7.53 2.05
CA VAL A 90 14.17 7.52 0.59
C VAL A 90 13.88 8.90 0.00
N ILE A 91 12.81 9.56 0.45
CA ILE A 91 12.46 10.92 -0.01
C ILE A 91 13.61 11.88 0.30
N GLN A 92 14.15 11.81 1.52
CA GLN A 92 15.29 12.62 1.91
C GLN A 92 16.52 12.33 1.06
N GLU A 93 16.82 11.06 0.77
CA GLU A 93 17.96 10.69 -0.04
C GLU A 93 17.84 11.31 -1.44
N PHE A 94 16.72 11.11 -2.15
CA PHE A 94 16.47 11.72 -3.47
C PHE A 94 16.63 13.25 -3.46
N LEU A 95 16.15 13.91 -2.40
CA LEU A 95 16.22 15.36 -2.26
C LEU A 95 17.63 15.89 -1.96
N THR A 96 18.56 15.03 -1.53
CA THR A 96 19.92 15.42 -1.14
C THR A 96 20.99 14.95 -2.13
N THR A 97 20.69 14.00 -3.02
CA THR A 97 21.66 13.48 -4.02
C THR A 97 21.82 14.39 -5.24
N GLY A 98 21.09 15.51 -5.33
CA GLY A 98 21.20 16.49 -6.42
C GLY A 98 20.53 16.05 -7.73
N THR A 99 19.66 15.03 -7.68
CA THR A 99 18.83 14.62 -8.81
C THR A 99 17.83 15.73 -9.15
N ASP A 100 17.75 16.15 -10.41
CA ASP A 100 16.76 17.15 -10.84
C ASP A 100 15.36 16.52 -10.86
N LEU A 101 14.64 16.61 -9.74
CA LEU A 101 13.30 16.05 -9.61
C LEU A 101 12.26 16.82 -10.43
N ALA A 102 12.59 18.03 -10.90
CA ALA A 102 11.71 18.79 -11.77
C ALA A 102 11.80 18.36 -13.24
N ALA A 103 12.82 17.58 -13.60
CA ALA A 103 12.84 16.87 -14.87
C ALA A 103 11.93 15.64 -14.78
N ASN A 104 11.11 15.42 -15.80
CA ASN A 104 10.34 14.17 -15.90
C ASN A 104 11.32 13.01 -16.11
N GLY A 105 11.40 12.10 -15.14
CA GLY A 105 12.34 10.99 -15.16
C GLY A 105 12.03 9.89 -14.13
N PRO A 106 12.81 8.79 -14.14
CA PRO A 106 12.67 7.67 -13.22
C PRO A 106 12.56 8.06 -11.74
N SER A 107 13.35 9.02 -11.27
CA SER A 107 13.32 9.44 -9.86
C SER A 107 11.99 10.09 -9.47
N LEU A 108 11.39 10.88 -10.37
CA LEU A 108 10.07 11.46 -10.15
C LEU A 108 8.99 10.36 -10.09
N HIS A 109 9.10 9.33 -10.93
CA HIS A 109 8.16 8.21 -10.93
C HIS A 109 8.25 7.37 -9.66
N VAL A 110 9.47 7.05 -9.21
CA VAL A 110 9.71 6.31 -7.97
C VAL A 110 9.18 7.10 -6.77
N LEU A 111 9.46 8.41 -6.69
CA LEU A 111 8.91 9.26 -5.65
C LEU A 111 7.39 9.31 -5.69
N GLY A 112 6.78 9.57 -6.85
CA GLY A 112 5.33 9.56 -7.00
C GLY A 112 4.72 8.23 -6.52
N ARG A 113 5.33 7.11 -6.90
CA ARG A 113 4.93 5.77 -6.44
C ARG A 113 5.00 5.64 -4.92
N MET A 114 6.10 6.05 -4.28
CA MET A 114 6.25 6.00 -2.83
C MET A 114 5.25 6.88 -2.10
N LEU A 115 4.98 8.07 -2.63
CA LEU A 115 4.03 9.03 -2.05
C LEU A 115 2.59 8.51 -2.05
N THR A 116 2.21 7.71 -3.05
CA THR A 116 0.89 7.05 -3.05
C THR A 116 0.74 5.94 -2.01
N GLN A 117 1.84 5.48 -1.40
CA GLN A 117 1.87 4.37 -0.46
C GLN A 117 1.92 4.80 1.01
N VAL A 118 2.25 6.07 1.28
CA VAL A 118 2.29 6.59 2.66
C VAL A 118 0.90 7.04 3.10
N ASP A 119 0.44 6.51 4.24
CA ASP A 119 -0.72 7.07 4.94
C ASP A 119 -0.27 8.31 5.74
N LEU A 120 -0.61 9.48 5.21
CA LEU A 120 -0.21 10.78 5.75
C LEU A 120 -1.02 11.23 6.96
N HIS A 121 -2.06 10.48 7.34
CA HIS A 121 -3.03 11.00 8.29
C HIS A 121 -2.63 10.89 9.77
N THR A 122 -1.64 10.08 10.15
CA THR A 122 -1.63 9.62 11.56
C THR A 122 -0.28 9.33 12.21
N ARG A 123 0.88 9.54 11.56
CA ARG A 123 2.16 8.97 12.06
C ARG A 123 3.18 10.06 12.47
N PRO A 124 3.51 10.23 13.77
CA PRO A 124 4.41 11.28 14.28
C PRO A 124 5.83 11.25 13.70
N THR A 125 6.33 10.09 13.30
CA THR A 125 7.67 9.94 12.73
C THR A 125 7.78 10.53 11.33
N PHE A 126 6.74 10.38 10.51
CA PHE A 126 6.70 10.96 9.17
C PHE A 126 6.57 12.49 9.21
N ARG A 127 5.83 13.00 10.20
CA ARG A 127 5.78 14.44 10.50
C ARG A 127 7.18 15.02 10.69
N GLN A 128 8.01 14.37 11.49
CA GLN A 128 9.35 14.87 11.75
C GLN A 128 10.19 14.89 10.49
N VAL A 129 10.15 13.82 9.68
CA VAL A 129 10.83 13.79 8.37
C VAL A 129 10.40 14.97 7.51
N MET A 130 9.09 15.20 7.37
CA MET A 130 8.58 16.31 6.59
C MET A 130 9.06 17.66 7.12
N LEU A 131 9.03 17.88 8.43
CA LEU A 131 9.52 19.13 9.03
C LEU A 131 11.02 19.34 8.81
N ASP A 132 11.80 18.26 8.83
CA ASP A 132 13.24 18.30 8.60
C ASP A 132 13.57 18.68 7.14
N LEU A 133 12.74 18.27 6.17
CA LEU A 133 12.92 18.67 4.77
C LEU A 133 12.87 20.20 4.57
N TYR A 134 11.95 20.90 5.25
CA TYR A 134 11.85 22.37 5.13
C TYR A 134 13.06 23.09 5.74
N ASN A 135 13.70 22.47 6.73
CA ASN A 135 14.87 23.03 7.43
C ASN A 135 16.20 22.64 6.77
N ASN A 136 16.22 21.63 5.90
CA ASN A 136 17.44 21.11 5.33
C ASN A 136 17.99 22.04 4.23
N PRO A 137 19.17 22.67 4.42
CA PRO A 137 19.75 23.57 3.43
C PRO A 137 20.23 22.86 2.16
N ASN A 138 20.44 21.53 2.22
CA ASN A 138 20.88 20.74 1.07
C ASN A 138 19.73 20.40 0.11
N VAL A 139 18.48 20.58 0.53
CA VAL A 139 17.32 20.39 -0.32
C VAL A 139 17.10 21.66 -1.12
N THR A 140 17.10 21.59 -2.45
CA THR A 140 16.89 22.77 -3.30
C THR A 140 15.45 23.29 -3.22
N PRO A 141 15.18 24.60 -3.42
CA PRO A 141 13.81 25.12 -3.35
C PRO A 141 12.89 24.47 -4.39
N ARG A 142 13.45 24.15 -5.56
CA ARG A 142 12.75 23.51 -6.66
C ARG A 142 12.35 22.07 -6.33
N ASP A 143 13.25 21.28 -5.76
CA ASP A 143 12.96 19.89 -5.40
C ASP A 143 11.97 19.81 -4.23
N LEU A 144 12.11 20.72 -3.25
CA LEU A 144 11.13 20.86 -2.16
C LEU A 144 9.74 21.18 -2.71
N TRP A 145 9.65 22.10 -3.67
CA TRP A 145 8.39 22.44 -4.35
C TRP A 145 7.81 21.24 -5.11
N VAL A 146 8.63 20.45 -5.83
CA VAL A 146 8.15 19.25 -6.53
C VAL A 146 7.56 18.25 -5.55
N VAL A 147 8.31 17.87 -4.51
CA VAL A 147 7.86 16.84 -3.56
C VAL A 147 6.62 17.30 -2.79
N THR A 148 6.59 18.53 -2.30
CA THR A 148 5.41 19.07 -1.59
C THR A 148 4.20 19.25 -2.53
N SER A 149 4.42 19.55 -3.81
CA SER A 149 3.35 19.58 -4.81
C SER A 149 2.78 18.18 -5.09
N LEU A 150 3.64 17.16 -5.18
CA LEU A 150 3.20 15.76 -5.30
C LEU A 150 2.41 15.33 -4.06
N PHE A 151 2.83 15.73 -2.86
CA PHE A 151 2.05 15.52 -1.64
C PHE A 151 0.67 16.19 -1.70
N ALA A 152 0.60 17.45 -2.14
CA ALA A 152 -0.68 18.16 -2.23
C ALA A 152 -1.62 17.61 -3.33
N GLN A 153 -1.09 16.91 -4.34
CA GLN A 153 -1.87 16.37 -5.46
C GLN A 153 -2.23 14.89 -5.29
N HIS A 154 -1.32 14.10 -4.73
CA HIS A 154 -1.40 12.64 -4.67
C HIS A 154 -1.28 12.08 -3.26
N GLY A 155 -0.87 12.90 -2.29
CA GLY A 155 -0.89 12.52 -0.90
C GLY A 155 -2.34 12.33 -0.46
N HIS A 156 -2.59 11.23 0.25
CA HIS A 156 -3.92 10.94 0.80
C HIS A 156 -4.39 11.99 1.83
N ALA A 157 -3.53 12.92 2.25
CA ALA A 157 -3.82 13.96 3.25
C ALA A 157 -4.69 15.11 2.71
N GLU A 158 -6.00 15.05 2.96
CA GLU A 158 -6.94 16.17 2.71
C GLU A 158 -6.54 17.48 3.43
N TRP A 159 -5.77 17.39 4.53
CA TRP A 159 -5.28 18.53 5.29
C TRP A 159 -4.03 19.17 4.67
N PHE A 160 -3.33 18.50 3.75
CA PHE A 160 -2.11 19.03 3.12
C PHE A 160 -2.48 19.91 1.92
N THR A 161 -2.73 21.19 2.19
CA THR A 161 -3.21 22.14 1.17
C THR A 161 -2.07 22.78 0.37
N ARG A 162 -2.41 23.44 -0.76
CA ARG A 162 -1.44 24.19 -1.57
C ARG A 162 -0.71 25.31 -0.80
N GLU A 163 -1.26 25.76 0.31
CA GLU A 163 -0.64 26.78 1.17
C GLU A 163 0.61 26.25 1.89
N LEU A 164 0.72 24.93 2.03
CA LEU A 164 1.89 24.25 2.60
C LEU A 164 2.99 24.01 1.57
N VAL A 165 2.72 24.26 0.28
CA VAL A 165 3.67 24.10 -0.82
C VAL A 165 4.47 25.39 -0.96
N PRO A 166 5.77 25.42 -0.60
CA PRO A 166 6.60 26.59 -0.79
C PRO A 166 6.82 26.86 -2.28
N PRO A 167 7.01 28.12 -2.71
CA PRO A 167 7.35 28.45 -4.10
C PRO A 167 8.60 27.71 -4.61
N ALA A 168 8.70 27.51 -5.93
CA ALA A 168 9.85 26.82 -6.56
C ALA A 168 11.19 27.54 -6.37
N ASP A 169 11.16 28.83 -6.02
CA ASP A 169 12.29 29.71 -5.70
C ASP A 169 12.28 30.14 -4.22
N ALA A 170 11.62 29.36 -3.35
CA ALA A 170 11.39 29.72 -1.95
C ALA A 170 12.68 30.07 -1.20
N THR A 171 12.66 31.29 -0.63
CA THR A 171 13.65 31.77 0.33
C THR A 171 13.59 30.99 1.66
N PRO A 172 14.65 31.03 2.48
CA PRO A 172 14.64 30.39 3.81
C PRO A 172 13.47 30.86 4.69
N GLN A 173 13.08 32.13 4.58
CA GLN A 173 11.95 32.68 5.32
C GLN A 173 10.61 32.07 4.86
N GLN A 174 10.40 31.95 3.54
CA GLN A 174 9.19 31.33 2.99
C GLN A 174 9.08 29.85 3.34
N ARG A 175 10.22 29.11 3.34
CA ARG A 175 10.25 27.73 3.82
C ARG A 175 9.86 27.63 5.29
N MET A 176 10.37 28.52 6.13
CA MET A 176 10.05 28.53 7.56
C MET A 176 8.57 28.88 7.80
N MET A 177 7.99 29.78 7.01
CA MET A 177 6.55 30.07 7.07
C MET A 177 5.71 28.85 6.69
N ALA A 178 6.03 28.18 5.57
CA ALA A 178 5.34 26.98 5.13
C ALA A 178 5.50 25.82 6.15
N ARG A 179 6.68 25.68 6.77
CA ARG A 179 6.91 24.74 7.87
C ARG A 179 6.03 25.04 9.08
N ASN A 180 5.91 26.31 9.48
CA ASN A 180 5.09 26.68 10.62
C ASN A 180 3.60 26.46 10.33
N ALA A 181 3.16 26.73 9.10
CA ALA A 181 1.83 26.37 8.64
C ALA A 181 1.61 24.85 8.68
N LEU A 182 2.60 24.07 8.24
CA LEU A 182 2.59 22.61 8.29
C LEU A 182 2.46 22.10 9.74
N VAL A 183 3.20 22.69 10.68
CA VAL A 183 3.09 22.37 12.12
C VAL A 183 1.68 22.64 12.64
N ALA A 184 1.08 23.76 12.26
CA ALA A 184 -0.23 24.20 12.73
C ALA A 184 -1.40 23.39 12.14
N GLN A 185 -1.27 22.96 10.89
CA GLN A 185 -2.30 22.19 10.17
C GLN A 185 -2.17 20.68 10.39
N TRP A 186 -1.06 20.20 10.96
CA TRP A 186 -0.85 18.77 11.18
C TRP A 186 -1.85 18.22 12.22
N PRO A 187 -2.67 17.21 11.87
CA PRO A 187 -3.64 16.64 12.80
C PRO A 187 -2.96 15.97 14.00
N VAL A 188 -3.36 16.34 15.22
CA VAL A 188 -2.85 15.75 16.47
C VAL A 188 -3.84 14.67 16.93
N GLN A 189 -3.39 13.42 17.05
CA GLN A 189 -4.15 12.35 17.71
C GLN A 189 -3.28 11.59 18.71
N GLU A 190 -3.87 11.31 19.87
CA GLU A 190 -3.34 10.41 20.90
C GLU A 190 -3.49 8.96 20.43
N MET A 191 -2.39 8.21 20.39
CA MET A 191 -2.43 6.78 20.05
C MET A 191 -2.96 5.97 21.24
N PRO A 192 -3.90 5.03 21.04
CA PRO A 192 -4.20 4.00 22.02
C PRO A 192 -2.99 3.07 22.18
N GLY A 193 -2.63 2.74 23.41
CA GLY A 193 -1.51 1.87 23.74
C GLY A 193 -1.67 0.46 23.19
N ALA A 194 -0.57 -0.08 22.64
CA ALA A 194 -0.49 -1.46 22.20
C ALA A 194 -0.67 -2.41 23.38
N THR A 195 -1.69 -3.26 23.33
CA THR A 195 -1.90 -4.32 24.32
C THR A 195 -1.18 -5.59 23.87
N GLN A 196 -0.36 -6.13 24.76
CA GLN A 196 0.40 -7.35 24.56
C GLN A 196 -0.53 -8.55 24.77
N VAL A 197 -0.74 -9.36 23.73
CA VAL A 197 -1.52 -10.60 23.78
C VAL A 197 -0.59 -11.76 24.12
N ASP A 198 -0.94 -12.55 25.12
CA ASP A 198 -0.34 -13.85 25.44
C ASP A 198 -0.81 -14.92 24.45
N GLN A 199 0.11 -15.76 23.99
CA GLN A 199 -0.17 -16.80 23.00
C GLN A 199 -0.27 -18.19 23.66
N PRO A 200 -1.23 -19.02 23.24
CA PRO A 200 -1.24 -20.44 23.58
C PRO A 200 -0.21 -21.21 22.74
N GLU A 201 0.31 -22.33 23.29
CA GLU A 201 1.12 -23.28 22.54
C GLU A 201 0.34 -23.85 21.35
N LEU A 202 0.89 -23.67 20.15
CA LEU A 202 0.25 -24.04 18.88
C LEU A 202 0.93 -25.25 18.26
N SER A 203 0.11 -26.19 17.76
CA SER A 203 0.54 -27.35 16.99
C SER A 203 0.48 -27.02 15.50
N ILE A 204 1.65 -26.88 14.85
CA ILE A 204 1.76 -26.62 13.41
C ILE A 204 1.62 -27.93 12.64
N ALA A 205 0.78 -27.95 11.59
CA ALA A 205 0.64 -29.12 10.71
C ALA A 205 2.00 -29.53 10.07
N PRO A 206 2.38 -30.82 10.12
CA PRO A 206 3.69 -31.29 9.66
C PRO A 206 3.93 -31.05 8.16
N GLU A 207 2.88 -31.01 7.35
CA GLU A 207 2.95 -30.73 5.90
C GLU A 207 3.35 -29.28 5.62
N LEU A 208 2.77 -28.32 6.35
CA LEU A 208 3.10 -26.89 6.22
C LEU A 208 4.54 -26.62 6.67
N ARG A 209 4.97 -27.28 7.74
CA ARG A 209 6.36 -27.25 8.21
C ARG A 209 7.33 -27.77 7.14
N SER A 210 7.03 -28.91 6.54
CA SER A 210 7.90 -29.49 5.51
C SER A 210 7.98 -28.61 4.26
N ARG A 211 6.85 -28.02 3.85
CA ARG A 211 6.83 -27.07 2.73
C ARG A 211 7.66 -25.84 3.03
N TRP A 212 7.48 -25.22 4.20
CA TRP A 212 8.26 -24.05 4.60
C TRP A 212 9.77 -24.33 4.58
N LEU A 213 10.21 -25.47 5.14
CA LEU A 213 11.62 -25.88 5.14
C LEU A 213 12.17 -26.08 3.72
N SER A 214 11.38 -26.63 2.81
CA SER A 214 11.81 -26.82 1.41
C SER A 214 12.03 -25.48 0.70
N ILE A 215 11.16 -24.49 0.91
CA ILE A 215 11.28 -23.16 0.30
C ILE A 215 12.44 -22.40 0.93
N ALA A 216 12.62 -22.49 2.25
CA ALA A 216 13.76 -21.89 2.95
C ALA A 216 15.10 -22.42 2.41
N ALA A 217 15.20 -23.72 2.15
CA ALA A 217 16.39 -24.32 1.56
C ALA A 217 16.68 -23.79 0.14
N ILE A 218 15.64 -23.56 -0.67
CA ILE A 218 15.77 -22.96 -2.02
C ILE A 218 16.29 -21.52 -1.94
N VAL A 219 15.67 -20.69 -1.10
CA VAL A 219 16.06 -19.29 -0.92
C VAL A 219 17.51 -19.17 -0.43
N ARG A 220 17.96 -20.09 0.44
CA ARG A 220 19.36 -20.15 0.91
C ARG A 220 20.33 -20.65 -0.16
N ALA A 221 19.96 -21.68 -0.93
CA ALA A 221 20.82 -22.28 -1.94
C ALA A 221 21.10 -21.36 -3.14
N GLY A 222 20.26 -20.35 -3.38
CA GLY A 222 20.51 -19.30 -4.34
C GLY A 222 21.74 -18.47 -3.96
N ARG A 223 22.92 -18.81 -4.49
CA ARG A 223 24.17 -18.07 -4.22
C ARG A 223 24.11 -16.64 -4.77
N ASP A 224 24.88 -15.74 -4.14
CA ASP A 224 25.11 -14.40 -4.70
C ASP A 224 25.79 -14.53 -6.06
N SER A 225 25.00 -14.29 -7.10
CA SER A 225 25.45 -14.34 -8.50
C SER A 225 26.14 -13.04 -8.94
N GLY A 226 26.26 -12.05 -8.03
CA GLY A 226 26.66 -10.68 -8.35
C GLY A 226 25.55 -9.86 -9.00
N ASP A 227 24.43 -10.49 -9.37
CA ASP A 227 23.23 -9.85 -9.90
C ASP A 227 22.40 -9.22 -8.77
N ARG A 228 22.28 -7.89 -8.81
CA ARG A 228 21.56 -7.09 -7.81
C ARG A 228 20.08 -7.48 -7.73
N VAL A 229 19.44 -7.78 -8.86
CA VAL A 229 18.02 -8.17 -8.88
C VAL A 229 17.82 -9.48 -8.13
N ARG A 230 18.70 -10.46 -8.33
CA ARG A 230 18.68 -11.73 -7.58
C ARG A 230 18.95 -11.53 -6.09
N THR A 231 19.90 -10.68 -5.71
CA THR A 231 20.16 -10.40 -4.28
C THR A 231 18.95 -9.75 -3.61
N PHE A 232 18.32 -8.75 -4.24
CA PHE A 232 17.11 -8.11 -3.72
C PHE A 232 15.91 -9.06 -3.68
N GLY A 233 15.73 -9.84 -4.75
CA GLY A 233 14.69 -10.86 -4.84
C GLY A 233 14.82 -11.93 -3.73
N ARG A 234 16.05 -12.36 -3.42
CA ARG A 234 16.34 -13.29 -2.32
C ARG A 234 15.97 -12.72 -0.96
N LEU A 235 16.23 -11.43 -0.73
CA LEU A 235 15.86 -10.77 0.52
C LEU A 235 14.36 -10.54 0.63
N ALA A 236 13.68 -10.21 -0.47
CA ALA A 236 12.22 -10.15 -0.52
C ALA A 236 11.58 -11.53 -0.26
N ALA A 237 12.18 -12.60 -0.79
CA ALA A 237 11.75 -13.97 -0.52
C ALA A 237 11.97 -14.36 0.95
N ALA A 238 13.12 -14.00 1.53
CA ALA A 238 13.39 -14.24 2.95
C ALA A 238 12.45 -13.46 3.88
N ALA A 239 12.11 -12.20 3.53
CA ALA A 239 11.11 -11.38 4.22
C ALA A 239 9.74 -12.07 4.27
N ARG A 240 9.24 -12.53 3.12
CA ARG A 240 7.96 -13.25 3.02
C ARG A 240 7.98 -14.61 3.71
N LEU A 241 9.10 -15.35 3.64
CA LEU A 241 9.25 -16.60 4.39
C LEU A 241 9.18 -16.37 5.90
N ASN A 242 9.71 -15.25 6.38
CA ASN A 242 9.58 -14.88 7.79
C ASN A 242 8.16 -14.44 8.16
N ALA A 243 7.45 -13.74 7.27
CA ALA A 243 6.02 -13.46 7.43
C ALA A 243 5.21 -14.77 7.49
N ALA A 244 5.53 -15.74 6.63
CA ALA A 244 4.93 -17.08 6.66
C ALA A 244 5.20 -17.81 7.98
N ALA A 245 6.45 -17.78 8.48
CA ALA A 245 6.80 -18.39 9.76
C ALA A 245 6.04 -17.75 10.94
N SER A 246 5.90 -16.42 10.91
CA SER A 246 5.12 -15.68 11.92
C SER A 246 3.64 -16.04 11.87
N ALA A 247 3.09 -16.22 10.66
CA ALA A 247 1.72 -16.66 10.46
C ALA A 247 1.48 -18.09 10.97
N LEU A 248 2.41 -19.02 10.69
CA LEU A 248 2.36 -20.38 11.24
C LEU A 248 2.42 -20.38 12.78
N ALA A 249 3.28 -19.54 13.37
CA ALA A 249 3.36 -19.38 14.83
C ALA A 249 2.07 -18.83 15.45
N LEU A 250 1.24 -18.14 14.65
CA LEU A 250 -0.05 -17.58 15.06
C LEU A 250 -1.24 -18.51 14.72
N GLY A 251 -1.00 -19.71 14.16
CA GLY A 251 -2.06 -20.61 13.68
C GLY A 251 -2.82 -20.08 12.47
N GLN A 252 -2.21 -19.16 11.69
CA GLN A 252 -2.81 -18.54 10.51
C GLN A 252 -2.37 -19.26 9.23
N ASP A 253 -2.78 -20.52 9.10
CA ASP A 253 -2.31 -21.43 8.05
C ASP A 253 -2.58 -20.91 6.62
N ASP A 254 -3.78 -20.38 6.35
CA ASP A 254 -4.13 -19.82 5.04
C ASP A 254 -3.22 -18.64 4.64
N LEU A 255 -2.87 -17.80 5.63
CA LEU A 255 -1.99 -16.65 5.42
C LEU A 255 -0.55 -17.11 5.17
N ALA A 256 -0.08 -18.12 5.92
CA ALA A 256 1.21 -18.75 5.69
C ALA A 256 1.30 -19.40 4.30
N ILE A 257 0.25 -20.09 3.85
CA ILE A 257 0.17 -20.70 2.52
C ILE A 257 0.27 -19.64 1.42
N GLY A 258 -0.44 -18.53 1.57
CA GLY A 258 -0.36 -17.39 0.65
C GLY A 258 1.07 -16.85 0.53
N TRP A 259 1.72 -16.57 1.66
CA TRP A 259 3.10 -16.08 1.65
C TRP A 259 4.09 -17.08 1.04
N MET A 260 3.93 -18.38 1.30
CA MET A 260 4.77 -19.42 0.69
C MET A 260 4.59 -19.49 -0.83
N ALA A 261 3.36 -19.38 -1.32
CA ALA A 261 3.07 -19.34 -2.77
C ALA A 261 3.64 -18.09 -3.45
N ASP A 262 3.61 -16.94 -2.76
CA ASP A 262 4.22 -15.70 -3.25
C ASP A 262 5.74 -15.82 -3.38
N VAL A 263 6.40 -16.52 -2.44
CA VAL A 263 7.84 -16.79 -2.51
C VAL A 263 8.16 -17.70 -3.70
N GLU A 264 7.41 -18.78 -3.88
CA GLU A 264 7.59 -19.71 -5.02
C GLU A 264 7.40 -18.98 -6.36
N THR A 265 6.39 -18.10 -6.45
CA THR A 265 6.11 -17.29 -7.65
C THR A 265 7.23 -16.28 -7.92
N LEU A 266 7.69 -15.56 -6.89
CA LEU A 266 8.81 -14.64 -7.00
C LEU A 266 10.06 -15.38 -7.47
N TRP A 267 10.34 -16.55 -6.90
CA TRP A 267 11.54 -17.33 -7.23
C TRP A 267 11.51 -17.84 -8.67
N ALA A 268 10.35 -18.34 -9.14
CA ALA A 268 10.16 -18.73 -10.52
C ALA A 268 10.43 -17.59 -11.51
N ARG A 269 10.05 -16.36 -11.17
CA ARG A 269 10.33 -15.17 -12.00
C ARG A 269 11.79 -14.76 -11.99
N LEU A 270 12.47 -14.86 -10.84
CA LEU A 270 13.90 -14.56 -10.77
C LEU A 270 14.75 -15.55 -11.59
N ASP A 271 14.24 -16.76 -11.82
CA ASP A 271 14.87 -17.77 -12.67
C ASP A 271 14.53 -17.66 -14.16
N ASP A 272 13.51 -16.88 -14.53
CA ASP A 272 13.15 -16.60 -15.92
C ASP A 272 13.49 -15.14 -16.31
N PRO A 273 14.62 -14.88 -16.99
CA PRO A 273 15.03 -13.52 -17.37
C PRO A 273 14.10 -12.87 -18.41
N SER A 274 13.15 -13.61 -19.00
CA SER A 274 12.17 -13.07 -19.95
C SER A 274 10.91 -12.52 -19.29
N GLN A 275 10.70 -12.78 -18.00
CA GLN A 275 9.55 -12.28 -17.25
C GLN A 275 9.94 -11.06 -16.40
N PRO A 276 9.15 -9.96 -16.46
CA PRO A 276 9.33 -8.87 -15.51
C PRO A 276 9.07 -9.41 -14.10
N VAL A 277 9.95 -9.03 -13.16
CA VAL A 277 9.88 -9.52 -11.77
C VAL A 277 8.57 -9.08 -11.10
N VAL A 278 8.02 -7.96 -11.55
CA VAL A 278 6.75 -7.39 -11.09
C VAL A 278 5.71 -7.44 -12.22
N PRO A 279 4.44 -7.81 -11.96
CA PRO A 279 3.38 -7.69 -12.94
C PRO A 279 3.24 -6.22 -13.36
N ASP A 280 3.02 -5.95 -14.64
CA ASP A 280 3.00 -4.62 -15.23
C ASP A 280 1.94 -3.70 -14.59
N VAL A 281 2.33 -2.99 -13.52
CA VAL A 281 1.53 -1.92 -12.88
C VAL A 281 1.51 -0.65 -13.76
N LEU A 282 2.33 -0.57 -14.81
CA LEU A 282 2.36 0.58 -15.72
C LEU A 282 1.27 0.52 -16.81
N ALA A 283 0.61 -0.62 -17.02
CA ALA A 283 -0.58 -0.68 -17.87
C ALA A 283 -1.73 0.23 -17.37
N SER A 284 -1.79 0.50 -16.06
CA SER A 284 -2.80 1.38 -15.44
C SER A 284 -2.35 2.85 -15.28
N TYR A 285 -1.10 3.19 -15.59
CA TYR A 285 -0.59 4.56 -15.54
C TYR A 285 -0.02 5.01 -16.90
N ARG A 286 -0.88 5.06 -17.93
CA ARG A 286 -0.58 5.84 -19.13
C ARG A 286 -0.99 7.29 -18.90
N PRO A 287 -0.07 8.28 -18.96
CA PRO A 287 -0.48 9.68 -18.98
C PRO A 287 -1.34 9.95 -20.22
N PRO A 288 -2.28 10.91 -20.18
CA PRO A 288 -3.11 11.23 -21.33
C PRO A 288 -2.21 11.76 -22.45
N VAL A 289 -1.99 10.92 -23.47
CA VAL A 289 -1.47 11.36 -24.76
C VAL A 289 -2.46 12.40 -25.27
N ARG A 290 -2.01 13.64 -25.45
CA ARG A 290 -2.77 14.65 -26.19
C ARG A 290 -2.88 14.19 -27.64
N SER A 291 -3.96 13.49 -27.96
CA SER A 291 -4.32 13.17 -29.34
C SER A 291 -4.77 14.46 -30.03
N SER A 292 -3.84 15.10 -30.72
CA SER A 292 -4.13 16.15 -31.69
C SER A 292 -4.71 15.53 -32.97
N GLY A 293 -6.01 15.73 -33.21
CA GLY A 293 -6.58 16.03 -34.52
C GLY A 293 -6.97 14.88 -35.47
N GLY A 294 -8.27 14.82 -35.81
CA GLY A 294 -8.85 14.25 -37.05
C GLY A 294 -9.01 12.72 -37.05
N GLN A 295 -10.12 12.10 -37.44
CA GLN A 295 -11.21 12.45 -38.34
C GLN A 295 -12.42 11.57 -38.00
N THR A 296 -13.61 12.15 -38.03
CA THR A 296 -14.91 11.49 -37.84
C THR A 296 -15.34 10.71 -39.08
N ASN A 297 -15.81 9.48 -38.92
CA ASN A 297 -16.66 8.80 -39.89
C ASN A 297 -18.02 8.50 -39.23
N PRO A 298 -19.16 9.01 -39.75
CA PRO A 298 -20.46 8.73 -39.18
C PRO A 298 -21.22 7.69 -40.00
N MET A 299 -21.67 6.60 -39.37
CA MET A 299 -23.01 6.00 -39.51
C MET A 299 -23.02 4.54 -39.03
N ALA A 300 -23.41 4.34 -37.78
CA ALA A 300 -24.21 3.19 -37.36
C ALA A 300 -25.01 3.60 -36.11
N PRO A 301 -26.34 3.43 -36.07
CA PRO A 301 -27.11 3.71 -34.86
C PRO A 301 -26.76 2.68 -33.77
N PRO A 302 -26.49 3.10 -32.52
CA PRO A 302 -26.16 2.17 -31.46
C PRO A 302 -27.43 1.41 -31.02
N MET A 303 -27.38 0.09 -31.11
CA MET A 303 -28.36 -0.76 -30.42
C MET A 303 -28.13 -0.69 -28.91
N PRO A 304 -29.18 -0.69 -28.07
CA PRO A 304 -29.03 -0.70 -26.62
C PRO A 304 -28.41 -2.03 -26.17
N SER A 305 -27.14 -1.99 -25.78
CA SER A 305 -26.45 -3.13 -25.17
C SER A 305 -27.11 -3.43 -23.82
N ARG A 306 -27.73 -4.61 -23.69
CA ARG A 306 -28.14 -5.15 -22.39
C ARG A 306 -26.86 -5.42 -21.59
N SER A 307 -26.64 -4.64 -20.53
CA SER A 307 -25.51 -4.79 -19.61
C SER A 307 -25.49 -6.21 -19.03
N ARG A 308 -24.34 -6.89 -19.10
CA ARG A 308 -24.12 -8.16 -18.40
C ARG A 308 -23.82 -7.87 -16.92
N PRO A 309 -24.21 -8.75 -15.98
CA PRO A 309 -23.77 -8.65 -14.59
C PRO A 309 -22.24 -8.53 -14.51
N GLY A 310 -21.76 -7.56 -13.74
CA GLY A 310 -20.32 -7.31 -13.54
C GLY A 310 -19.63 -6.46 -14.60
N GLN A 311 -20.35 -5.88 -15.59
CA GLN A 311 -19.74 -4.91 -16.49
C GLN A 311 -19.63 -3.52 -15.82
N PRO A 312 -18.43 -2.92 -15.76
CA PRO A 312 -18.26 -1.57 -15.25
C PRO A 312 -19.01 -0.58 -16.14
N ILE A 313 -19.71 0.36 -15.51
CA ILE A 313 -20.54 1.31 -16.24
C ILE A 313 -19.73 2.54 -16.65
N GLY A 314 -19.91 2.96 -17.92
CA GLY A 314 -19.37 4.22 -18.41
C GLY A 314 -17.86 4.19 -18.62
N GLN A 315 -17.29 5.36 -18.88
CA GLN A 315 -15.84 5.52 -18.94
C GLN A 315 -15.35 5.73 -17.50
N ASP A 316 -14.52 4.79 -17.02
CA ASP A 316 -13.96 4.83 -15.67
C ASP A 316 -13.34 6.20 -15.34
N ALA A 317 -13.39 6.57 -14.06
CA ALA A 317 -12.99 7.84 -13.47
C ALA A 317 -13.84 9.07 -13.85
N THR A 318 -14.82 8.96 -14.76
CA THR A 318 -15.65 10.11 -15.16
C THR A 318 -16.57 10.55 -14.02
N TRP A 319 -17.18 9.60 -13.31
CA TRP A 319 -18.02 9.90 -12.16
C TRP A 319 -17.18 10.37 -10.98
N ALA A 320 -16.07 9.68 -10.66
CA ALA A 320 -15.14 10.04 -9.60
C ALA A 320 -14.61 11.46 -9.76
N LYS A 321 -14.25 11.86 -10.98
CA LYS A 321 -13.82 13.24 -11.28
C LYS A 321 -14.94 14.24 -10.98
N SER A 322 -16.12 14.00 -11.52
CA SER A 322 -17.30 14.86 -11.29
C SER A 322 -17.66 14.95 -9.81
N TYR A 323 -17.54 13.85 -9.07
CA TYR A 323 -17.81 13.79 -7.63
C TYR A 323 -16.79 14.56 -6.81
N ASN A 324 -15.50 14.45 -7.13
CA ASN A 324 -14.44 15.17 -6.44
C ASN A 324 -14.44 16.68 -6.76
N ASP A 325 -14.84 17.07 -7.98
CA ASP A 325 -14.94 18.48 -8.39
C ASP A 325 -15.97 19.27 -7.55
N VAL A 326 -16.98 18.59 -7.00
CA VAL A 326 -18.05 19.17 -6.18
C VAL A 326 -17.61 19.54 -4.74
N ARG A 327 -16.40 19.12 -4.31
CA ARG A 327 -15.77 19.46 -3.01
C ARG A 327 -16.67 19.24 -1.78
N GLN A 328 -17.10 20.32 -1.10
CA GLN A 328 -17.88 20.30 0.14
C GLN A 328 -19.39 20.55 -0.08
N ASN A 329 -19.86 20.66 -1.32
CA ASN A 329 -21.29 20.87 -1.58
C ASN A 329 -22.07 19.56 -1.39
N THR A 330 -22.70 19.42 -0.21
CA THR A 330 -23.47 18.23 0.19
C THR A 330 -24.63 17.93 -0.75
N ASP A 331 -25.41 18.93 -1.16
CA ASP A 331 -26.59 18.72 -2.01
C ASP A 331 -26.22 18.12 -3.37
N GLU A 332 -25.11 18.61 -3.92
CA GLU A 332 -24.61 18.18 -5.21
C GLU A 332 -23.94 16.78 -5.12
N LYS A 333 -23.27 16.47 -4.01
CA LYS A 333 -22.81 15.10 -3.72
C LYS A 333 -23.98 14.12 -3.65
N LEU A 334 -25.04 14.47 -2.92
CA LEU A 334 -26.25 13.65 -2.82
C LEU A 334 -26.90 13.48 -4.19
N ARG A 335 -26.92 14.52 -5.03
CA ARG A 335 -27.42 14.43 -6.42
C ARG A 335 -26.61 13.44 -7.25
N LEU A 336 -25.28 13.50 -7.18
CA LEU A 336 -24.39 12.59 -7.92
C LEU A 336 -24.46 11.14 -7.42
N LEU A 337 -24.63 10.92 -6.11
CA LEU A 337 -24.88 9.59 -5.57
C LEU A 337 -26.22 9.03 -6.04
N ARG A 338 -27.30 9.83 -6.01
CA ARG A 338 -28.60 9.39 -6.53
C ARG A 338 -28.55 9.02 -8.01
N ALA A 339 -27.72 9.68 -8.81
CA ALA A 339 -27.53 9.34 -10.21
C ALA A 339 -26.97 7.92 -10.40
N LEU A 340 -26.09 7.45 -9.49
CA LEU A 340 -25.58 6.08 -9.53
C LEU A 340 -26.70 5.03 -9.41
N ARG A 341 -27.72 5.30 -8.59
CA ARG A 341 -28.88 4.42 -8.40
C ARG A 341 -29.66 4.15 -9.68
N SER A 342 -29.71 5.12 -10.59
CA SER A 342 -30.42 5.01 -11.88
C SER A 342 -29.57 4.41 -13.00
N THR A 343 -28.34 3.99 -12.71
CA THR A 343 -27.40 3.52 -13.73
C THR A 343 -27.63 2.04 -14.04
N ALA A 344 -27.68 1.67 -15.33
CA ALA A 344 -28.11 0.35 -15.80
C ALA A 344 -27.07 -0.80 -15.65
N GLY A 345 -26.13 -0.72 -14.70
CA GLY A 345 -25.16 -1.78 -14.45
C GLY A 345 -24.97 -2.07 -12.97
N THR A 346 -24.35 -3.21 -12.69
CA THR A 346 -24.20 -3.75 -11.34
C THR A 346 -22.82 -3.52 -10.76
N ASP A 347 -21.94 -2.80 -11.46
CA ASP A 347 -20.58 -2.50 -11.00
C ASP A 347 -20.07 -1.14 -11.53
N LEU A 348 -19.08 -0.59 -10.86
CA LEU A 348 -18.38 0.64 -11.26
C LEU A 348 -17.00 0.32 -11.83
N GLY A 349 -16.44 1.24 -12.61
CA GLY A 349 -15.02 1.17 -12.97
C GLY A 349 -14.13 1.29 -11.72
N PRO A 350 -12.89 0.78 -11.72
CA PRO A 350 -12.02 0.77 -10.53
C PRO A 350 -11.84 2.13 -9.86
N ALA A 351 -11.65 3.21 -10.63
CA ALA A 351 -11.48 4.55 -10.06
C ALA A 351 -12.80 5.09 -9.47
N ASP A 352 -13.93 4.81 -10.11
CA ASP A 352 -15.25 5.18 -9.62
C ASP A 352 -15.65 4.38 -8.36
N ALA A 353 -15.37 3.07 -8.35
CA ALA A 353 -15.58 2.17 -7.22
C ALA A 353 -14.81 2.63 -5.98
N LYS A 354 -13.53 3.00 -6.17
CA LYS A 354 -12.68 3.52 -5.08
C LYS A 354 -13.28 4.74 -4.40
N VAL A 355 -13.73 5.73 -5.19
CA VAL A 355 -14.34 6.95 -4.64
C VAL A 355 -15.67 6.65 -3.98
N PHE A 356 -16.50 5.80 -4.57
CA PHE A 356 -17.80 5.43 -4.01
C PHE A 356 -17.68 4.68 -2.68
N VAL A 357 -16.82 3.65 -2.61
CA VAL A 357 -16.58 2.87 -1.39
C VAL A 357 -16.03 3.73 -0.25
N ARG A 358 -15.22 4.75 -0.56
CA ARG A 358 -14.77 5.72 0.44
C ARG A 358 -15.94 6.41 1.13
N GLU A 359 -16.98 6.78 0.38
CA GLU A 359 -18.19 7.42 0.91
C GLU A 359 -19.06 6.44 1.70
N VAL A 360 -19.07 5.16 1.33
CA VAL A 360 -19.72 4.08 2.11
C VAL A 360 -19.10 3.96 3.51
N TYR A 361 -17.77 4.00 3.61
CA TYR A 361 -17.08 3.89 4.90
C TYR A 361 -17.08 5.19 5.70
N SER A 362 -16.87 6.33 5.05
CA SER A 362 -16.46 7.57 5.71
C SER A 362 -17.16 8.82 5.19
N GLY A 363 -18.22 8.68 4.38
CA GLY A 363 -18.97 9.80 3.85
C GLY A 363 -19.35 10.80 4.94
N ALA A 364 -19.11 12.08 4.66
CA ALA A 364 -19.49 13.19 5.51
C ALA A 364 -20.20 14.23 4.65
N PRO A 365 -21.36 14.77 5.08
CA PRO A 365 -22.11 14.47 6.33
C PRO A 365 -22.71 13.04 6.39
N ALA A 366 -23.26 12.64 7.54
CA ALA A 366 -23.82 11.29 7.74
C ALA A 366 -24.86 10.89 6.66
N GLU A 367 -25.63 11.86 6.17
CA GLU A 367 -26.61 11.67 5.09
C GLU A 367 -25.97 11.13 3.79
N VAL A 368 -24.76 11.59 3.45
CA VAL A 368 -24.00 11.12 2.28
C VAL A 368 -23.62 9.66 2.45
N ARG A 369 -23.16 9.29 3.64
CA ARG A 369 -22.79 7.91 3.99
C ARG A 369 -23.98 6.97 3.94
N SER A 370 -25.08 7.31 4.62
CA SER A 370 -26.28 6.46 4.64
C SER A 370 -26.86 6.29 3.24
N LEU A 371 -26.83 7.34 2.41
CA LEU A 371 -27.22 7.23 1.00
C LEU A 371 -26.27 6.29 0.22
N ALA A 372 -24.96 6.46 0.35
CA ALA A 372 -23.98 5.60 -0.31
C ALA A 372 -24.13 4.12 0.10
N GLN A 373 -24.30 3.84 1.40
CA GLN A 373 -24.57 2.51 1.93
C GLN A 373 -25.87 1.92 1.38
N SER A 374 -26.93 2.72 1.26
CA SER A 374 -28.19 2.26 0.65
C SER A 374 -28.04 1.92 -0.84
N ILE A 375 -27.24 2.69 -1.58
CA ILE A 375 -26.98 2.45 -3.00
C ILE A 375 -26.13 1.20 -3.18
N LEU A 376 -25.13 0.98 -2.32
CA LEU A 376 -24.29 -0.21 -2.32
C LEU A 376 -25.15 -1.48 -2.29
N LEU A 377 -26.08 -1.55 -1.33
CA LEU A 377 -26.93 -2.72 -1.14
C LEU A 377 -27.99 -2.91 -2.24
N GLN A 378 -28.42 -1.82 -2.90
CA GLN A 378 -29.49 -1.88 -3.90
C GLN A 378 -29.00 -2.07 -5.34
N ALA A 379 -27.86 -1.47 -5.69
CA ALA A 379 -27.39 -1.39 -7.07
C ALA A 379 -26.07 -2.13 -7.32
N PHE A 380 -25.23 -2.26 -6.29
CA PHE A 380 -23.85 -2.76 -6.44
C PHE A 380 -23.55 -3.99 -5.59
N SER A 381 -24.58 -4.74 -5.17
CA SER A 381 -24.44 -5.91 -4.29
C SER A 381 -23.57 -7.03 -4.88
N THR A 382 -23.36 -7.06 -6.20
CA THR A 382 -22.58 -8.10 -6.91
C THR A 382 -21.43 -7.52 -7.74
N GLY A 383 -21.00 -6.29 -7.47
CA GLY A 383 -19.94 -5.63 -8.24
C GLY A 383 -18.55 -6.10 -7.81
N PRO A 384 -17.75 -6.77 -8.67
CA PRO A 384 -16.42 -7.22 -8.28
C PRO A 384 -15.45 -6.07 -7.96
N ASN A 385 -15.50 -4.96 -8.70
CA ASN A 385 -14.64 -3.81 -8.40
C ASN A 385 -15.02 -3.16 -7.07
N ILE A 386 -16.32 -3.04 -6.80
CA ILE A 386 -16.84 -2.54 -5.53
C ILE A 386 -16.44 -3.45 -4.37
N GLY A 387 -16.57 -4.76 -4.52
CA GLY A 387 -16.18 -5.71 -3.48
C GLY A 387 -14.67 -5.72 -3.21
N MET A 388 -13.84 -5.61 -4.26
CA MET A 388 -12.39 -5.49 -4.10
C MET A 388 -12.00 -4.19 -3.38
N GLU A 389 -12.62 -3.07 -3.76
CA GLU A 389 -12.37 -1.78 -3.09
C GLU A 389 -12.88 -1.78 -1.64
N MET A 390 -13.99 -2.46 -1.35
CA MET A 390 -14.45 -2.69 0.02
C MET A 390 -13.37 -3.41 0.82
N LEU A 391 -12.73 -4.44 0.26
CA LEU A 391 -11.66 -5.21 0.91
C LEU A 391 -10.37 -4.38 1.11
N ASP A 392 -9.99 -3.59 0.11
CA ASP A 392 -8.76 -2.79 0.14
C ASP A 392 -8.85 -1.64 1.14
N GLN A 393 -9.97 -0.91 1.15
CA GLN A 393 -10.16 0.23 2.05
C GLN A 393 -10.48 -0.19 3.49
N TYR A 394 -10.95 -1.42 3.68
CA TYR A 394 -11.24 -2.00 5.00
C TYR A 394 -10.03 -1.98 5.96
N ARG A 395 -8.80 -2.10 5.44
CA ARG A 395 -7.58 -2.16 6.25
C ARG A 395 -7.25 -0.86 7.00
N PHE A 396 -7.81 0.25 6.56
CA PHE A 396 -7.38 1.59 6.96
C PHE A 396 -8.41 2.34 7.82
N ARG A 397 -9.55 1.73 8.16
CA ARG A 397 -10.65 2.46 8.83
C ARG A 397 -11.19 1.76 10.06
N SER A 398 -11.53 2.54 11.08
CA SER A 398 -12.36 2.09 12.19
C SER A 398 -13.78 1.85 11.68
N VAL A 399 -14.31 0.66 11.94
CA VAL A 399 -15.63 0.27 11.46
C VAL A 399 -16.64 0.63 12.55
N SER A 400 -17.55 1.55 12.25
CA SER A 400 -18.70 1.80 13.11
C SER A 400 -19.65 0.59 13.08
N ARG A 401 -20.50 0.46 14.11
CA ARG A 401 -21.52 -0.59 14.13
C ARG A 401 -22.43 -0.55 12.89
N GLU A 402 -22.81 0.66 12.45
CA GLU A 402 -23.60 0.87 11.22
C GLU A 402 -22.89 0.33 9.97
N THR A 403 -21.59 0.59 9.82
CA THR A 403 -20.81 0.06 8.69
C THR A 403 -20.61 -1.45 8.80
N ALA A 404 -20.52 -2.01 10.01
CA ALA A 404 -20.44 -3.45 10.22
C ALA A 404 -21.72 -4.16 9.75
N ASP A 405 -22.89 -3.60 10.06
CA ASP A 405 -24.19 -4.12 9.62
C ASP A 405 -24.31 -4.06 8.10
N VAL A 406 -23.85 -2.97 7.47
CA VAL A 406 -23.82 -2.84 6.01
C VAL A 406 -22.91 -3.90 5.36
N ILE A 407 -21.74 -4.17 5.94
CA ILE A 407 -20.86 -5.24 5.45
C ILE A 407 -21.55 -6.59 5.56
N ALA A 408 -22.19 -6.90 6.69
CA ALA A 408 -22.91 -8.16 6.88
C ALA A 408 -24.06 -8.33 5.85
N MET A 409 -24.81 -7.26 5.60
CA MET A 409 -25.87 -7.25 4.58
C MET A 409 -25.30 -7.39 3.16
N TYR A 410 -24.18 -6.75 2.88
CA TYR A 410 -23.54 -6.79 1.56
C TYR A 410 -23.03 -8.18 1.21
N VAL A 411 -22.37 -8.86 2.16
CA VAL A 411 -21.85 -10.23 1.96
C VAL A 411 -22.90 -11.32 2.14
N GLY A 412 -24.10 -10.97 2.60
CA GLY A 412 -25.19 -11.91 2.86
C GLY A 412 -24.89 -12.96 3.94
N ALA A 413 -23.96 -12.68 4.87
CA ALA A 413 -23.51 -13.61 5.89
C ALA A 413 -23.68 -13.03 7.30
N THR A 414 -24.00 -13.90 8.26
CA THR A 414 -24.00 -13.55 9.68
C THR A 414 -22.57 -13.41 10.17
N LEU A 415 -22.18 -12.18 10.50
CA LEU A 415 -20.88 -11.87 11.10
C LEU A 415 -20.99 -11.80 12.64
N PRO A 416 -19.87 -11.97 13.37
CA PRO A 416 -19.81 -11.71 14.82
C PRO A 416 -20.25 -10.28 15.17
N ASP A 417 -20.39 -9.96 16.46
CA ASP A 417 -20.63 -8.55 16.86
C ASP A 417 -19.43 -7.68 16.49
N ALA A 418 -19.65 -6.44 16.06
CA ALA A 418 -18.59 -5.52 15.66
C ALA A 418 -17.53 -5.26 16.75
N GLN A 419 -17.88 -5.47 18.03
CA GLN A 419 -16.95 -5.38 19.16
C GLN A 419 -16.17 -6.67 19.44
N ASP A 420 -16.55 -7.79 18.81
CA ASP A 420 -15.86 -9.07 18.96
C ASP A 420 -14.49 -9.02 18.27
N PRO A 421 -13.39 -9.42 18.94
CA PRO A 421 -12.05 -9.49 18.34
C PRO A 421 -11.99 -10.33 17.04
N SER A 422 -12.87 -11.33 16.91
CA SER A 422 -12.98 -12.19 15.73
C SER A 422 -13.75 -11.54 14.56
N TRP A 423 -14.42 -10.42 14.78
CA TRP A 423 -15.19 -9.74 13.75
C TRP A 423 -14.34 -9.32 12.56
N LYS A 424 -13.17 -8.73 12.81
CA LYS A 424 -12.29 -8.24 11.75
C LYS A 424 -11.81 -9.33 10.78
N PRO A 425 -11.27 -10.46 11.24
CA PRO A 425 -10.91 -11.55 10.35
C PRO A 425 -12.13 -12.21 9.69
N ALA A 426 -13.26 -12.36 10.41
CA ALA A 426 -14.47 -12.96 9.86
C ALA A 426 -15.09 -12.13 8.72
N SER A 427 -15.20 -10.82 8.90
CA SER A 427 -15.76 -9.91 7.89
C SER A 427 -14.87 -9.81 6.64
N ARG A 428 -13.54 -9.82 6.82
CA ARG A 428 -12.58 -9.82 5.73
C ARG A 428 -12.65 -11.10 4.89
N LEU A 429 -12.77 -12.25 5.55
CA LEU A 429 -12.97 -13.53 4.86
C LEU A 429 -14.31 -13.56 4.13
N ALA A 430 -15.38 -13.04 4.73
CA ALA A 430 -16.69 -12.96 4.09
C ALA A 430 -16.68 -12.05 2.85
N LEU A 431 -16.03 -10.89 2.91
CA LEU A 431 -15.84 -10.00 1.76
C LEU A 431 -15.04 -10.68 0.65
N LEU A 432 -13.96 -11.38 1.00
CA LEU A 432 -13.14 -12.10 0.02
C LEU A 432 -13.92 -13.21 -0.67
N ARG A 433 -14.72 -13.98 0.08
CA ARG A 433 -15.61 -15.00 -0.49
C ARG A 433 -16.65 -14.38 -1.42
N HIS A 434 -17.25 -13.26 -1.02
CA HIS A 434 -18.25 -12.54 -1.80
C HIS A 434 -17.70 -12.00 -3.13
N VAL A 435 -16.43 -11.58 -3.17
CA VAL A 435 -15.76 -11.12 -4.41
C VAL A 435 -15.46 -12.27 -5.36
N MET A 436 -15.29 -13.49 -4.84
CA MET A 436 -14.92 -14.68 -5.62
C MET A 436 -16.12 -15.45 -6.19
N THR A 437 -17.33 -15.16 -5.74
CA THR A 437 -18.60 -15.74 -6.22
C THR A 437 -19.23 -14.87 -7.30
#